data_AF-A0A931RA75-F1
#
_entry.id   AF-A0A931RA75-F1
#
_cell.length_a   1.000
_cell.length_b   1.000
_cell.length_c   1.000
_cell.angle_alpha   90.00
_cell.angle_beta   90.00
_cell.angle_gamma   90.00
#
_symmetry.space_group_name_H-M   'P 1'
#
loop_
_entity.id
_entity.type
_entity.pdbx_description
1 polymer ?
#
loop_
_entity_poly.entity_id
_entity_poly.type
_entity_poly.pdbx_seq_one_letter_code
_entity_poly.pdbx_strand_id
1 'polypeptide(L)' 'MRPLPGWTRYGTPIENLYLCGSSTHPGGGITGLPGYYAAKRILKKSRRAK' A
#
# COMPACT_ATOMS: atom_id res chain seq x y z
N MET A 1 8.26 -9.09 6.34
CA MET A 1 7.60 -8.16 7.29
C MET A 1 6.22 -8.69 7.63
N ARG A 2 5.94 -8.96 8.90
CA ARG A 2 4.58 -9.28 9.36
C ARG A 2 3.87 -7.94 9.63
N PRO A 3 2.88 -7.53 8.82
CA PRO A 3 2.24 -6.24 9.01
C PRO A 3 1.56 -6.19 10.38
N LEU A 4 1.75 -5.07 11.10
CA LEU A 4 1.03 -4.81 12.34
C LEU A 4 -0.48 -4.79 12.07
N PRO A 5 -1.32 -5.18 13.04
CA PRO A 5 -2.77 -5.02 12.93
C PRO A 5 -3.12 -3.58 12.52
N GLY A 6 -3.86 -3.43 11.42
CA GLY A 6 -4.17 -2.11 10.81
C GLY A 6 -3.28 -1.71 9.62
N TRP A 7 -2.10 -2.31 9.46
CA TRP A 7 -1.16 -2.03 8.36
C TRP A 7 -1.40 -2.95 7.15
N THR A 8 -2.66 -3.26 6.86
CA THR A 8 -3.03 -4.23 5.84
C THR A 8 -3.03 -3.61 4.44
N ARG A 9 -2.56 -4.37 3.44
CA ARG A 9 -2.59 -4.01 2.01
C ARG A 9 -2.05 -2.60 1.72
N TYR A 10 -0.81 -2.33 2.13
CA TYR A 10 -0.10 -1.08 1.84
C TYR A 10 -0.66 0.18 2.54
N GLY A 11 -1.67 0.03 3.40
CA GLY A 11 -2.18 1.13 4.21
C GLY A 11 -1.40 1.27 5.51
N THR A 12 -1.27 2.51 5.99
CA THR A 12 -0.77 2.83 7.33
C THR A 12 -1.91 3.44 8.17
N PRO A 13 -1.78 3.51 9.51
CA PRO A 13 -2.76 4.18 10.37
C PRO A 13 -2.78 5.69 10.17
N ILE A 14 -1.75 6.26 9.52
CA ILE A 14 -1.69 7.67 9.18
C ILE A 14 -2.54 7.88 7.92
N GLU A 15 -3.43 8.87 7.99
CA GLU A 15 -4.30 9.17 6.86
C GLU A 15 -3.48 9.58 5.64
N ASN A 16 -3.82 9.01 4.48
CA ASN A 16 -3.20 9.29 3.18
C ASN A 16 -1.71 8.91 3.06
N LEU A 17 -1.17 8.15 4.03
CA LEU A 17 0.15 7.54 3.94
C LEU A 17 0.06 6.07 3.52
N TYR A 18 0.82 5.71 2.49
CA TYR A 18 0.82 4.38 1.88
C TYR A 18 2.24 3.83 1.72
N LEU A 19 2.39 2.51 1.84
CA LEU A 19 3.66 1.81 1.66
C LEU A 19 3.81 1.40 0.19
N CYS A 20 4.94 1.74 -0.46
CA CYS A 20 5.21 1.40 -1.87
C CYS A 20 6.66 0.98 -2.12
N GLY A 21 7.45 0.73 -1.06
CA GLY A 21 8.86 0.41 -1.17
C GLY A 21 9.15 -1.05 -1.54
N SER A 22 10.38 -1.31 -1.98
CA SER A 22 10.94 -2.63 -2.30
C SER A 22 10.93 -3.63 -1.13
N SER A 23 10.83 -3.13 0.09
CA SER A 23 10.64 -3.92 1.31
C SER A 23 9.20 -4.41 1.53
N THR A 24 8.25 -4.01 0.67
CA THR A 24 6.83 -4.35 0.81
C THR A 24 6.48 -5.57 -0.04
N HIS A 25 5.66 -6.49 0.48
CA HIS A 25 5.09 -7.61 -0.28
C HIS A 25 4.49 -7.12 -1.61
N PRO A 26 4.58 -7.83 -2.76
CA PRO A 26 5.17 -9.16 -2.99
C PRO A 26 6.70 -9.19 -3.03
N GLY A 27 7.37 -8.07 -2.73
CA GLY A 27 8.82 -7.93 -2.77
C GLY A 27 9.26 -6.93 -3.83
N GLY A 28 10.42 -6.33 -3.62
CA GLY A 28 11.01 -5.28 -4.46
C GLY A 28 11.76 -5.80 -5.67
N GLY A 29 11.12 -6.63 -6.48
CA GLY A 29 11.60 -6.88 -7.84
C GLY A 29 11.50 -5.61 -8.70
N ILE A 30 12.24 -5.59 -9.82
CA ILE A 30 12.22 -4.52 -10.84
C ILE A 30 10.80 -4.28 -11.41
N THR A 31 9.86 -5.18 -11.13
CA THR A 31 8.47 -5.19 -11.58
C THR A 31 7.60 -4.04 -11.06
N GLY A 32 8.02 -3.27 -10.04
CA GLY A 32 7.27 -2.09 -9.58
C GLY A 32 5.89 -2.40 -8.94
N LEU A 33 5.61 -3.68 -8.65
CA LEU A 33 4.34 -4.15 -8.08
C LEU A 33 3.92 -3.44 -6.79
N PRO A 34 4.83 -3.11 -5.84
CA PRO A 34 4.44 -2.36 -4.63
C PRO A 34 3.82 -0.99 -4.95
N GLY A 35 4.35 -0.27 -5.94
CA GLY A 35 3.79 1.00 -6.41
C GLY A 35 2.41 0.83 -7.05
N TYR A 36 2.25 -0.18 -7.90
CA TYR A 36 0.96 -0.50 -8.53
C TYR A 36 -0.14 -0.79 -7.51
N TYR A 37 0.14 -1.62 -6.50
CA TYR A 37 -0.84 -1.94 -5.46
C TYR A 37 -1.12 -0.78 -4.51
N ALA A 38 -0.12 0.06 -4.20
CA ALA A 38 -0.32 1.29 -3.45
C ALA A 38 -1.26 2.26 -4.18
N ALA A 39 -1.01 2.52 -5.47
CA ALA A 39 -1.88 3.36 -6.31
C ALA A 39 -3.32 2.82 -6.37
N LYS A 40 -3.49 1.51 -6.57
CA LYS A 40 -4.81 0.86 -6.55
C LYS A 40 -5.53 1.02 -5.21
N ARG A 41 -4.79 1.01 -4.09
CA ARG A 41 -5.32 1.24 -2.74
C ARG A 41 -5.76 2.70 -2.54
N ILE A 42 -4.98 3.66 -3.03
CA ILE A 42 -5.29 5.09 -3.02
C ILE A 42 -6.59 5.34 -3.76
N LEU A 43 -6.69 4.88 -5.02
CA LEU A 43 -7.89 5.05 -5.84
C LEU A 43 -9.15 4.43 -5.19
N LYS A 44 -9.01 3.26 -4.55
CA LYS A 44 -10.11 2.62 -3.83
C LYS A 44 -10.54 3.41 -2.57
N LYS A 45 -9.60 4.07 -1.88
CA LYS A 45 -9.91 4.89 -0.70
C LYS A 45 -10.55 6.23 -1.11
N SER A 46 -9.98 6.89 -2.13
CA SER A 46 -10.51 8.14 -2.69
C SER A 46 -11.94 7.97 -3.21
N ARG A 47 -12.25 6.87 -3.91
CA ARG A 47 -13.63 6.55 -4.35
C ARG A 47 -14.63 6.28 -3.22
N ARG A 48 -14.17 5.95 -2.00
CA ARG A 48 -15.02 5.72 -0.83
C ARG A 48 -15.20 6.96 0.05
N ALA A 49 -14.38 7.99 -0.17
CA ALA A 49 -14.45 9.26 0.55
C ALA A 49 -15.35 10.28 -0.19
N LYS A 50 -16.04 9.85 -1.25
CA LYS A 50 -17.04 10.60 -1.99
C LYS A 50 -18.40 10.01 -1.68
#